data_AF-A0A6A8LRA5-F1
#
_entry.id   AF-A0A6A8LRA5-F1
#
_cell.length_a   1.000
_cell.length_b   1.000
_cell.length_c   1.000
_cell.angle_alpha   90.00
_cell.angle_beta   90.00
_cell.angle_gamma   90.00
#
_symmetry.space_group_name_H-M   'P 1'
#
loop_
_entity.id
_entity.type
_entity.pdbx_description
1 polymer ?
#
loop_
_entity_poly.entity_id
_entity_poly.type
_entity_poly.pdbx_seq_one_letter_code
_entity_poly.pdbx_strand_id
1 'polypeptide(L)'
;IDFSKFREIADEVGAKLMVDMAHIAGLVAVGLHPNPVPYADITTTTTHKTLRGPRGGMILTNDENLAKKINSNVFPGTQGGPLEHVIAGKAAAFGEALTPEFKEYGEQIIRNTQEMAL
;
A
#
# COMPACT_ATOMS: atom_id res chain seq x y z
N ILE A 1 10.62 6.88 -6.10
CA ILE A 1 9.73 7.10 -7.28
C ILE A 1 9.15 8.49 -7.15
N ASP A 2 9.13 9.28 -8.22
CA ASP A 2 8.52 10.62 -8.25
C ASP A 2 7.03 10.51 -8.63
N PHE A 3 6.16 10.32 -7.63
CA PHE A 3 4.73 10.12 -7.87
C PHE A 3 4.04 11.35 -8.46
N SER A 4 4.50 12.56 -8.13
CA SER A 4 4.01 13.81 -8.71
C SER A 4 4.23 13.85 -10.22
N LYS A 5 5.41 13.46 -10.69
CA LYS A 5 5.69 13.47 -12.13
C LYS A 5 4.86 12.46 -12.90
N PHE A 6 4.63 11.27 -12.32
CA PHE A 6 3.71 10.29 -12.90
C PHE A 6 2.25 10.78 -12.94
N ARG A 7 1.82 11.56 -11.95
CA ARG A 7 0.49 12.19 -11.95
C ARG A 7 0.36 13.17 -13.11
N GLU A 8 1.32 14.07 -13.29
CA GLU A 8 1.32 15.02 -14.41
C GLU A 8 1.19 14.32 -15.76
N ILE A 9 1.98 13.25 -15.98
CA ILE A 9 1.94 12.49 -17.24
C ILE A 9 0.59 11.80 -17.41
N ALA A 10 0.03 11.21 -16.35
CA ALA A 10 -1.27 10.58 -16.42
C ALA A 10 -2.38 11.59 -16.76
N ASP A 11 -2.31 12.81 -16.22
CA ASP A 11 -3.25 13.90 -16.56
C ASP A 11 -3.10 14.36 -18.01
N GLU A 12 -1.86 14.51 -18.50
CA GLU A 12 -1.57 14.93 -19.88
C GLU A 12 -2.23 14.02 -20.93
N VAL A 13 -2.24 12.70 -20.67
CA VAL A 13 -2.78 11.71 -21.60
C VAL A 13 -4.20 11.24 -21.24
N GLY A 14 -4.82 11.82 -20.21
CA GLY A 14 -6.16 11.44 -19.74
C GLY A 14 -6.26 10.03 -19.14
N ALA A 15 -5.16 9.50 -18.59
CA ALA A 15 -5.08 8.18 -17.98
C ALA A 15 -5.29 8.21 -16.45
N LYS A 16 -5.59 7.04 -15.90
CA LYS A 16 -5.59 6.79 -14.46
C LYS A 16 -4.21 6.35 -13.98
N LEU A 17 -3.77 6.88 -12.84
CA LEU A 17 -2.52 6.49 -12.21
C LEU A 17 -2.79 5.42 -11.14
N MET A 18 -2.26 4.21 -11.36
CA MET A 18 -2.19 3.16 -10.35
C MET A 18 -0.77 3.04 -9.81
N VAL A 19 -0.61 3.03 -8.50
CA VAL A 19 0.66 2.73 -7.84
C VAL A 19 0.55 1.40 -7.08
N ASP A 20 1.40 0.43 -7.43
CA ASP A 20 1.60 -0.75 -6.60
C ASP A 20 2.75 -0.49 -5.62
N MET A 21 2.43 -0.37 -4.34
CA MET A 21 3.39 -0.08 -3.27
C MET A 21 3.79 -1.34 -2.47
N ALA A 22 3.52 -2.55 -2.97
CA ALA A 22 3.65 -3.80 -2.22
C ALA A 22 4.98 -3.99 -1.48
N HIS A 23 6.11 -3.56 -2.05
CA HIS A 23 7.43 -3.70 -1.44
C HIS A 23 7.77 -2.58 -0.44
N ILE A 24 7.14 -1.42 -0.55
CA ILE A 24 7.47 -0.22 0.25
C ILE A 24 6.39 0.14 1.28
N ALA A 25 5.27 -0.59 1.31
CA ALA A 25 4.10 -0.25 2.12
C ALA A 25 4.40 -0.04 3.61
N GLY A 26 5.29 -0.84 4.20
CA GLY A 26 5.70 -0.64 5.59
C GLY A 26 6.42 0.68 5.81
N LEU A 27 7.36 1.04 4.92
CA LEU A 27 8.10 2.31 4.97
C LEU A 27 7.21 3.51 4.70
N VAL A 28 6.24 3.37 3.79
CA VAL A 28 5.21 4.39 3.53
C VAL A 28 4.34 4.62 4.76
N ALA A 29 3.91 3.55 5.44
CA ALA A 29 3.05 3.64 6.62
C ALA A 29 3.68 4.46 7.77
N VAL A 30 5.01 4.44 7.89
CA VAL A 30 5.76 5.18 8.93
C VAL A 30 6.43 6.47 8.42
N GLY A 31 6.16 6.88 7.18
CA GLY A 31 6.68 8.12 6.61
C GLY A 31 8.19 8.09 6.27
N LEU A 32 8.78 6.90 6.13
CA LEU A 32 10.19 6.71 5.74
C LEU A 32 10.37 6.54 4.22
N HIS A 33 9.27 6.51 3.46
CA HIS A 33 9.25 6.54 2.01
C HIS A 33 8.14 7.48 1.54
N PRO A 34 8.31 8.23 0.42
CA PRO A 34 7.26 9.06 -0.14
C PRO A 34 5.91 8.34 -0.26
N ASN A 35 4.83 9.01 0.13
CA ASN A 35 3.47 8.47 0.11
C ASN A 35 2.83 8.65 -1.28
N PRO A 36 2.43 7.56 -1.98
CA PRO A 36 1.78 7.66 -3.29
C PRO A 36 0.30 8.03 -3.23
N VAL A 37 -0.37 7.86 -2.08
CA VAL A 37 -1.83 8.01 -1.94
C VAL A 37 -2.37 9.40 -2.34
N PRO A 38 -1.67 10.51 -2.09
CA PRO A 38 -2.11 11.83 -2.57
C PRO A 38 -2.06 12.01 -4.09
N TYR A 39 -1.33 11.16 -4.81
CA TYR A 39 -1.09 11.32 -6.25
C TYR A 39 -1.83 10.26 -7.09
N ALA A 40 -1.88 9.02 -6.61
CA ALA A 40 -2.48 7.92 -7.34
C ALA A 40 -4.01 7.94 -7.28
N ASP A 41 -4.67 7.62 -8.40
CA ASP A 41 -6.12 7.34 -8.40
C ASP A 41 -6.41 6.05 -7.60
N ILE A 42 -5.53 5.06 -7.73
CA ILE A 42 -5.61 3.75 -7.07
C ILE A 42 -4.23 3.38 -6.53
N THR A 43 -4.16 2.96 -5.27
CA THR A 43 -2.96 2.36 -4.69
C THR A 43 -3.23 0.92 -4.29
N THR A 44 -2.45 -0.03 -4.81
CA THR A 44 -2.52 -1.44 -4.42
C THR A 44 -1.33 -1.79 -3.54
N THR A 45 -1.50 -2.79 -2.67
CA THR A 45 -0.39 -3.32 -1.89
C THR A 45 -0.64 -4.75 -1.42
N THR A 46 0.45 -5.47 -1.14
CA THR A 46 0.43 -6.68 -0.31
C THR A 46 0.55 -6.33 1.17
N THR A 47 0.05 -7.18 2.06
CA THR A 47 0.11 -6.95 3.51
C THR A 47 1.28 -7.61 4.23
N HIS A 48 2.08 -8.45 3.56
CA HIS A 48 3.05 -9.35 4.21
C HIS A 48 4.53 -9.00 4.01
N LYS A 49 4.86 -8.05 3.12
CA LYS A 49 6.25 -7.66 2.86
C LYS A 49 6.76 -6.73 3.96
N THR A 50 7.12 -5.49 3.62
CA THR A 50 7.57 -4.50 4.60
C THR A 50 6.50 -4.14 5.63
N LEU A 51 5.22 -4.41 5.35
CA LEU A 51 4.10 -4.21 6.28
C LEU A 51 3.92 -5.35 7.30
N ARG A 52 4.67 -6.46 7.17
CA ARG A 52 4.81 -7.56 8.17
C ARG A 52 3.52 -8.25 8.64
N GLY A 53 2.41 -8.12 7.94
CA GLY A 53 1.15 -8.82 8.22
C GLY A 53 1.02 -10.19 7.53
N PRO A 54 -0.18 -10.81 7.60
CA PRO A 54 -0.43 -12.07 6.89
C PRO A 54 -0.49 -11.87 5.37
N ARG A 55 -0.41 -12.97 4.61
CA ARG A 55 -0.57 -12.94 3.14
C ARG A 55 -1.97 -12.43 2.77
N GLY A 56 -2.01 -11.37 1.97
CA GLY A 56 -3.23 -10.73 1.49
C GLY A 56 -2.89 -9.44 0.75
N GLY A 57 -3.92 -8.74 0.30
CA GLY A 57 -3.78 -7.43 -0.35
C GLY A 57 -4.80 -6.39 0.13
N MET A 58 -4.58 -5.15 -0.30
CA MET A 58 -5.47 -4.01 -0.16
C MET A 58 -5.51 -3.21 -1.46
N ILE A 59 -6.66 -2.59 -1.75
CA ILE A 59 -6.85 -1.63 -2.83
C ILE A 59 -7.40 -0.36 -2.18
N LEU A 60 -6.66 0.75 -2.33
CA LEU A 60 -6.96 2.04 -1.72
C LEU A 60 -7.30 3.05 -2.83
N THR A 61 -8.29 3.89 -2.59
CA THR A 61 -8.64 5.02 -3.45
C THR A 61 -9.35 6.10 -2.63
N ASN A 62 -9.20 7.36 -3.00
CA ASN A 62 -9.95 8.49 -2.43
C ASN A 62 -11.17 8.88 -3.29
N ASP A 63 -11.45 8.15 -4.39
CA ASP A 63 -12.57 8.40 -5.29
C ASP A 63 -13.69 7.37 -5.05
N GLU A 64 -14.84 7.85 -4.56
CA GLU A 64 -16.03 7.03 -4.29
C GLU A 64 -16.57 6.27 -5.53
N ASN A 65 -16.43 6.85 -6.73
CA ASN A 65 -16.85 6.18 -7.95
C ASN A 65 -15.91 5.03 -8.32
N LEU A 66 -14.60 5.20 -8.09
CA LEU A 66 -13.64 4.11 -8.22
C LEU A 66 -13.87 3.07 -7.14
N ALA A 67 -14.12 3.46 -5.89
CA ALA A 67 -14.39 2.54 -4.78
C ALA A 67 -15.58 1.62 -5.10
N LYS A 68 -16.69 2.17 -5.60
CA LYS A 68 -17.86 1.36 -6.03
C LYS A 68 -17.50 0.35 -7.12
N LYS A 69 -16.80 0.80 -8.16
CA LYS A 69 -16.37 -0.07 -9.28
C LYS A 69 -15.40 -1.15 -8.82
N ILE A 70 -14.45 -0.82 -7.95
CA ILE A 70 -13.48 -1.77 -7.39
C ILE A 70 -14.21 -2.81 -6.54
N ASN A 71 -15.07 -2.37 -5.62
CA ASN A 71 -15.82 -3.27 -4.75
C ASN A 71 -16.67 -4.27 -5.56
N SER A 72 -17.41 -3.81 -6.57
CA SER A 72 -18.20 -4.69 -7.44
C SER A 72 -17.35 -5.68 -8.25
N ASN A 73 -16.13 -5.28 -8.64
CA ASN A 73 -15.19 -6.15 -9.34
C ASN A 73 -14.53 -7.18 -8.40
N VAL A 74 -14.33 -6.85 -7.13
CA VAL A 74 -13.88 -7.82 -6.12
C VAL A 74 -15.00 -8.82 -5.84
N PHE A 75 -16.17 -8.33 -5.42
CA PHE A 75 -17.35 -9.14 -5.18
C PHE A 75 -18.59 -8.44 -5.76
N PRO A 76 -19.40 -9.12 -6.60
CA PRO A 76 -19.36 -10.54 -6.96
C PRO A 76 -18.42 -10.88 -8.15
N GLY A 77 -17.59 -9.94 -8.61
CA GLY A 77 -16.83 -10.09 -9.85
C GLY A 77 -15.79 -11.22 -9.85
N THR A 78 -14.75 -11.13 -9.02
CA THR A 78 -13.57 -12.01 -9.09
C THR A 78 -13.41 -12.94 -7.89
N GLN A 79 -14.05 -12.62 -6.77
CA GLN A 79 -13.99 -13.38 -5.53
C GLN A 79 -15.39 -13.67 -4.99
N GLY A 80 -15.49 -14.73 -4.19
CA GLY A 80 -16.69 -15.10 -3.44
C GLY A 80 -16.60 -14.66 -1.98
N GLY A 81 -16.71 -15.61 -1.04
CA GLY A 81 -16.65 -15.33 0.39
C GLY A 81 -15.28 -14.79 0.83
N PRO A 82 -15.24 -13.76 1.71
CA PRO A 82 -14.00 -13.21 2.23
C PRO A 82 -13.30 -14.17 3.19
N LEU A 83 -11.97 -14.03 3.31
CA LEU A 83 -11.16 -14.77 4.28
C LEU A 83 -11.05 -14.00 5.60
N GLU A 84 -12.09 -14.07 6.43
CA GLU A 84 -12.19 -13.27 7.66
C GLU A 84 -11.03 -13.47 8.64
N HIS A 85 -10.49 -14.69 8.75
CA HIS A 85 -9.30 -14.98 9.55
C HIS A 85 -8.05 -14.23 9.06
N VAL A 86 -7.92 -14.01 7.75
CA VAL A 86 -6.84 -13.18 7.18
C VAL A 86 -7.11 -11.71 7.44
N ILE A 87 -8.37 -11.26 7.33
CA ILE A 87 -8.76 -9.87 7.62
C ILE A 87 -8.44 -9.51 9.08
N ALA A 88 -8.76 -10.41 10.03
CA ALA A 88 -8.39 -10.24 11.44
C ALA A 88 -6.87 -10.11 11.64
N GLY A 89 -6.07 -10.97 10.98
CA GLY A 89 -4.62 -10.88 11.04
C GLY A 89 -4.05 -9.59 10.44
N LYS A 90 -4.68 -9.04 9.38
CA LYS A 90 -4.31 -7.72 8.83
C LYS A 90 -4.56 -6.61 9.85
N ALA A 91 -5.70 -6.63 10.53
CA ALA A 91 -6.04 -5.63 11.54
C ALA A 91 -5.02 -5.61 12.69
N ALA A 92 -4.59 -6.78 13.17
CA ALA A 92 -3.53 -6.89 14.18
C ALA A 92 -2.21 -6.27 13.68
N ALA A 93 -1.78 -6.61 12.46
CA ALA A 93 -0.55 -6.07 11.88
C ALA A 93 -0.61 -4.56 11.65
N PHE A 94 -1.78 -4.00 11.32
CA PHE A 94 -1.94 -2.55 11.21
C PHE A 94 -1.87 -1.86 12.58
N GLY A 95 -2.36 -2.51 13.63
CA GLY A 95 -2.13 -2.08 15.01
C GLY A 95 -0.64 -1.98 15.35
N GLU A 96 0.15 -2.98 14.98
CA GLU A 96 1.62 -2.92 15.13
C GLU A 96 2.23 -1.79 14.30
N ALA A 97 1.78 -1.59 13.06
CA ALA A 97 2.33 -0.55 12.18
C ALA A 97 2.10 0.89 12.69
N LEU A 98 1.16 1.08 13.62
CA LEU A 98 0.88 2.37 14.26
C LEU A 98 1.77 2.64 15.48
N THR A 99 2.57 1.69 15.94
CA THR A 99 3.43 1.89 17.12
C THR A 99 4.76 2.55 16.75
N PRO A 100 5.39 3.30 17.68
CA PRO A 100 6.71 3.90 17.44
C PRO A 100 7.79 2.88 17.07
N GLU A 101 7.75 1.69 17.67
CA GLU A 101 8.73 0.61 17.45
C GLU A 101 8.72 0.11 16.00
N PHE A 102 7.57 0.19 15.31
CA PHE A 102 7.50 -0.17 13.90
C PHE A 102 8.23 0.83 13.00
N LYS A 103 8.23 2.12 13.37
CA LYS A 103 9.04 3.14 12.70
C LYS A 103 10.53 2.91 12.96
N GLU A 104 10.92 2.65 14.20
CA GLU A 104 12.32 2.33 14.55
C GLU A 104 12.83 1.11 13.78
N TYR A 105 11.98 0.08 13.65
CA TYR A 105 12.25 -1.09 12.80
C TYR A 105 12.46 -0.69 11.32
N GLY A 106 11.62 0.19 10.77
CA GLY A 106 11.77 0.72 9.41
C GLY A 106 13.09 1.49 9.21
N GLU A 107 13.49 2.31 10.18
CA GLU A 107 14.77 3.03 10.14
C GLU A 107 15.96 2.05 10.17
N GLN A 108 15.87 0.98 10.98
CA GLN A 108 16.91 -0.05 11.01
C GLN A 108 17.03 -0.82 9.69
N ILE A 109 15.92 -1.09 9.00
CA ILE A 109 15.95 -1.70 7.66
C ILE A 109 16.75 -0.82 6.68
N ILE A 110 16.52 0.50 6.71
CA ILE A 110 17.23 1.45 5.84
C ILE A 110 18.72 1.44 6.17
N ARG A 111 19.09 1.54 7.45
CA ARG A 111 20.50 1.47 7.89
C ARG A 111 21.18 0.18 7.41
N ASN A 112 20.55 -0.97 7.64
CA ASN A 112 21.11 -2.27 7.20
C ASN A 112 21.27 -2.34 5.67
N THR A 113 20.34 -1.75 4.91
CA THR A 113 20.42 -1.71 3.45
C THR A 113 21.57 -0.83 2.96
N GLN A 114 21.82 0.29 3.63
CA GLN A 114 22.95 1.17 3.34
C GLN A 114 24.28 0.47 3.61
N GLU A 115 24.42 -0.21 4.75
CA GLU A 115 25.64 -0.96 5.09
C GLU A 115 25.89 -2.12 4.11
N MET A 116 24.84 -2.80 3.63
CA MET A 116 24.98 -3.88 2.64
C MET A 116 25.39 -3.38 1.26
N ALA A 117 25.12 -2.12 0.94
CA ALA A 117 25.45 -1.53 -0.36
C ALA A 117 26.90 -1.02 -0.46
N LEU A 118 27.61 -0.93 0.67
CA LEU A 118 29.04 -0.60 0.75
C LEU A 118 29.91 -1.80 0.39
#